data_AF-A0A661Z433-F1
#
_entry.id   AF-A0A661Z433-F1
#
_cell.length_a   1.000
_cell.length_b   1.000
_cell.length_c   1.000
_cell.angle_alpha   90.00
_cell.angle_beta   90.00
_cell.angle_gamma   90.00
#
_symmetry.space_group_name_H-M   'P 1'
#
loop_
_entity.id
_entity.type
_entity.pdbx_description
1 polymer ?
#
loop_
_entity_poly.entity_id
_entity_poly.type
_entity_poly.pdbx_seq_one_letter_code
_entity_poly.pdbx_strand_id
1 'polypeptide(L)'
;MWGTYNQGQICNLVASAASNFVFNNWTDGGNIVSTDTLYSFVVNSDRSLIANFSSTIGIKGFKKNTMISVYPNPFKNTTNIKYTLNKSSKVVLGVYSSIGKNIAVLVNEKQDAGSYQYQFKALEYGYTTGVLFLRMIVDNDMSVIKLIEIK
;
A
#
# COMPACT_ATOMS: atom_id res chain seq x y z
N MET A 1 -15.91 -3.79 -17.81
CA MET A 1 -17.39 -3.91 -17.83
C MET A 1 -17.73 -4.90 -18.93
N TRP A 2 -18.68 -5.81 -18.72
CA TRP A 2 -19.14 -6.74 -19.77
C TRP A 2 -20.46 -6.20 -20.32
N GLY A 3 -20.57 -6.07 -21.63
CA GLY A 3 -21.81 -5.70 -22.33
C GLY A 3 -21.84 -6.40 -23.69
N THR A 4 -23.01 -6.87 -24.11
CA THR A 4 -23.21 -7.47 -25.44
C THR A 4 -23.61 -6.39 -26.44
N TYR A 5 -22.81 -6.23 -27.49
CA TYR A 5 -23.05 -5.27 -28.57
C TYR A 5 -23.08 -6.02 -29.90
N ASN A 6 -23.92 -5.57 -30.83
CA ASN A 6 -23.93 -6.08 -32.19
C ASN A 6 -22.76 -5.50 -32.98
N GLN A 7 -22.25 -6.27 -33.94
CA GLN A 7 -21.19 -5.83 -34.84
C GLN A 7 -21.61 -4.55 -35.58
N GLY A 8 -20.70 -3.58 -35.69
CA GLY A 8 -20.94 -2.29 -36.33
C GLY A 8 -21.61 -1.23 -35.44
N GLN A 9 -22.03 -1.57 -34.22
CA GLN A 9 -22.54 -0.59 -33.26
C GLN A 9 -21.41 0.26 -32.67
N ILE A 10 -21.74 1.51 -32.32
CA ILE A 10 -20.84 2.37 -31.54
C ILE A 10 -21.02 2.03 -30.06
N CYS A 11 -19.91 1.70 -29.40
CA CYS A 11 -19.84 1.55 -27.95
C CYS A 11 -19.21 2.81 -27.35
N ASN A 12 -19.84 3.35 -26.30
CA ASN A 12 -19.33 4.47 -25.51
C ASN A 12 -18.94 3.96 -24.13
N LEU A 13 -17.66 4.09 -23.78
CA LEU A 13 -17.15 3.76 -22.47
C LEU A 13 -16.82 5.03 -21.70
N VAL A 14 -17.34 5.13 -20.48
CA VAL A 14 -17.07 6.26 -19.57
C VAL A 14 -16.31 5.75 -18.36
N ALA A 15 -15.13 6.32 -18.11
CA ALA A 15 -14.38 6.10 -16.90
C ALA A 15 -14.75 7.17 -15.87
N SER A 16 -15.28 6.72 -14.73
CA SER A 16 -15.43 7.57 -13.55
C SER A 16 -14.37 7.18 -12.53
N ALA A 17 -13.51 8.12 -12.16
CA ALA A 17 -12.58 7.90 -11.06
C ALA A 17 -13.34 7.97 -9.72
N ALA A 18 -13.02 7.05 -8.81
CA ALA A 18 -13.45 7.20 -7.42
C ALA A 18 -12.76 8.41 -6.77
N SER A 19 -13.28 8.87 -5.63
CA SER A 19 -12.53 9.80 -4.79
C SER A 19 -11.12 9.26 -4.58
N ASN A 20 -10.13 10.14 -4.76
CA ASN A 20 -8.71 9.84 -4.59
C ASN A 20 -7.99 9.09 -5.72
N PHE A 21 -8.55 9.07 -6.93
CA PHE A 21 -7.90 8.54 -8.14
C PHE A 21 -8.01 9.53 -9.31
N VAL A 22 -7.02 9.52 -10.21
CA VAL A 22 -7.08 10.16 -11.52
C VAL A 22 -7.18 9.06 -12.57
N PHE A 23 -8.05 9.25 -13.54
CA PHE A 23 -8.04 8.46 -14.75
C PHE A 23 -6.83 8.84 -15.61
N ASN A 24 -6.06 7.86 -16.07
CA ASN A 24 -4.87 8.10 -16.88
C ASN A 24 -5.16 7.87 -18.38
N ASN A 25 -5.73 6.71 -18.73
CA ASN A 25 -6.00 6.31 -20.11
C ASN A 25 -6.79 4.99 -20.19
N TRP A 26 -7.35 4.73 -21.36
CA TRP A 26 -7.85 3.43 -21.81
C TRP A 26 -6.73 2.66 -22.53
N THR A 27 -6.60 1.36 -22.27
CA THR A 27 -5.74 0.45 -23.04
C THR A 27 -6.52 -0.71 -23.66
N ASP A 28 -6.11 -1.15 -24.86
CA ASP A 28 -6.61 -2.33 -25.57
C ASP A 28 -5.42 -3.26 -25.85
N GLY A 29 -5.41 -4.47 -25.27
CA GLY A 29 -4.27 -5.39 -25.37
C GLY A 29 -2.94 -4.80 -24.86
N GLY A 30 -3.00 -3.83 -23.93
CA GLY A 30 -1.84 -3.13 -23.36
C GLY A 30 -1.42 -1.85 -24.10
N ASN A 31 -1.96 -1.56 -25.29
CA ASN A 31 -1.67 -0.33 -26.02
C ASN A 31 -2.65 0.78 -25.61
N ILE A 32 -2.17 2.00 -25.41
CA ILE A 32 -3.03 3.16 -25.08
C ILE A 32 -3.87 3.54 -26.31
N VAL A 33 -5.19 3.58 -26.13
CA VAL A 33 -6.14 3.91 -27.21
C VAL A 33 -6.86 5.24 -26.98
N SER A 34 -6.91 5.75 -25.75
CA SER A 34 -7.46 7.07 -25.44
C SER A 34 -6.98 7.57 -24.08
N THR A 35 -6.80 8.88 -23.92
CA THR A 35 -6.58 9.56 -22.63
C THR A 35 -7.83 10.28 -22.12
N ASP A 36 -8.90 10.31 -22.91
CA ASP A 36 -10.17 10.93 -22.53
C ASP A 36 -11.02 9.94 -21.71
N THR A 37 -11.76 10.45 -20.74
CA THR A 37 -12.63 9.64 -19.87
C THR A 37 -13.78 9.00 -20.66
N LEU A 38 -14.22 9.62 -21.75
CA LEU A 38 -15.13 9.06 -22.73
C LEU A 38 -14.34 8.50 -23.91
N TYR A 39 -14.47 7.20 -24.16
CA TYR A 39 -13.91 6.54 -25.33
C TYR A 39 -15.02 5.89 -26.17
N SER A 40 -15.07 6.25 -27.45
CA SER A 40 -16.06 5.76 -28.41
C SER A 40 -15.38 4.97 -29.52
N PHE A 41 -15.89 3.78 -29.82
CA PHE A 41 -15.36 2.96 -30.91
C PHE A 41 -16.44 2.08 -31.54
N VAL A 42 -16.21 1.64 -32.78
CA VAL A 42 -17.09 0.70 -33.48
C VAL A 42 -16.74 -0.73 -33.08
N VAL A 43 -17.74 -1.50 -32.64
CA VAL A 43 -17.59 -2.89 -32.23
C VAL A 43 -17.47 -3.78 -33.47
N ASN A 44 -16.25 -4.08 -33.90
CA ASN A 44 -15.98 -4.94 -35.06
C ASN A 44 -15.43 -6.32 -34.69
N SER A 45 -14.94 -6.47 -33.46
CA SER A 45 -14.37 -7.70 -32.91
C SER A 45 -14.38 -7.61 -31.38
N ASP A 46 -14.12 -8.74 -30.72
CA ASP A 46 -13.86 -8.77 -29.28
C ASP A 46 -12.64 -7.92 -28.93
N ARG A 47 -12.71 -7.22 -27.79
CA ARG A 47 -11.66 -6.34 -27.28
C ARG A 47 -11.54 -6.45 -25.76
N SER A 48 -10.33 -6.25 -25.24
CA SER A 48 -10.05 -6.24 -23.81
C SER A 48 -9.61 -4.85 -23.39
N LEU A 49 -10.60 -4.01 -23.09
CA LEU A 49 -10.40 -2.61 -22.72
C LEU A 49 -10.23 -2.45 -21.20
N ILE A 50 -9.16 -1.78 -20.79
CA ILE A 50 -8.83 -1.52 -19.40
C ILE A 50 -8.77 -0.01 -19.17
N ALA A 51 -9.49 0.48 -18.16
CA ALA A 51 -9.33 1.85 -17.67
C ALA A 51 -8.21 1.89 -16.63
N ASN A 52 -7.15 2.63 -16.93
CA ASN A 52 -5.99 2.78 -16.05
C ASN A 52 -6.16 4.02 -15.17
N PHE A 53 -5.94 3.85 -13.87
CA PHE A 53 -6.02 4.93 -12.89
C PHE A 53 -4.72 5.03 -12.08
N SER A 54 -4.40 6.23 -11.62
CA SER A 54 -3.38 6.47 -10.61
C SER A 54 -4.04 7.02 -9.35
N SER A 55 -3.50 6.72 -8.17
CA SER A 55 -4.02 7.35 -6.95
C SER A 55 -3.59 8.82 -6.89
N THR A 56 -4.52 9.74 -6.60
CA THR A 56 -4.18 11.13 -6.25
C THR A 56 -3.61 11.26 -4.85
N ILE A 57 -3.71 10.21 -4.01
CA ILE A 57 -2.99 10.10 -2.73
C ILE A 57 -1.59 9.53 -2.95
N GLY A 58 -1.07 9.53 -4.18
CA GLY A 58 0.33 9.81 -4.36
C GLY A 58 0.53 11.29 -4.09
N ILE A 59 0.73 11.70 -2.83
CA ILE A 59 1.03 13.11 -2.55
C ILE A 59 2.28 13.43 -3.36
N LYS A 60 2.14 14.21 -4.44
CA LYS A 60 3.27 14.75 -5.20
C LYS A 60 4.04 15.64 -4.22
N GLY A 61 5.03 15.06 -3.54
CA GLY A 61 5.76 15.68 -2.44
C GLY A 61 5.96 14.78 -1.21
N PHE A 62 5.11 13.79 -0.94
CA PHE A 62 5.42 12.77 0.07
C PHE A 62 5.98 11.56 -0.63
N LYS A 63 7.31 11.58 -0.83
CA LYS A 63 8.03 10.32 -0.72
C LYS A 63 7.69 9.77 0.66
N LYS A 64 7.22 8.53 0.74
CA LYS A 64 7.30 7.79 2.00
C LYS A 64 8.78 7.87 2.42
N ASN A 65 9.11 8.73 3.39
CA ASN A 65 10.50 9.01 3.76
C ASN A 65 11.23 7.79 4.30
N THR A 66 10.47 6.73 4.56
CA THR A 66 10.91 5.52 5.23
C THR A 66 10.39 4.29 4.51
N MET A 67 11.29 3.50 3.94
CA MET A 67 10.97 2.13 3.55
C MET A 67 11.08 1.26 4.80
N ILE A 68 9.97 0.67 5.23
CA ILE A 68 9.92 -0.28 6.34
C ILE A 68 9.52 -1.66 5.81
N SER A 69 10.21 -2.70 6.24
CA SER A 69 9.90 -4.10 5.93
C SER A 69 9.91 -4.94 7.19
N VAL A 70 9.08 -5.98 7.19
CA VAL A 70 8.99 -6.94 8.30
C VAL A 70 9.07 -8.33 7.72
N TYR A 71 10.05 -9.11 8.16
CA TYR A 71 10.23 -10.48 7.66
C TYR A 71 10.83 -11.41 8.74
N PRO A 72 10.30 -12.64 8.86
CA PRO A 72 9.13 -13.16 8.15
C PRO A 72 7.82 -12.48 8.61
N ASN A 73 6.79 -12.45 7.77
CA ASN A 73 5.41 -12.09 8.15
C ASN A 73 4.43 -12.80 7.19
N PRO A 74 3.67 -13.82 7.62
CA PRO A 74 3.53 -14.32 9.00
C PRO A 74 4.85 -14.81 9.63
N PHE A 75 4.93 -14.82 10.96
CA PHE A 75 6.11 -15.22 11.72
C PHE A 75 5.75 -16.14 12.87
N LYS A 76 6.76 -16.87 13.38
CA LYS A 76 6.66 -17.70 14.58
C LYS A 76 7.70 -17.25 15.57
N ASN A 77 7.27 -16.85 16.75
CA ASN A 77 8.01 -16.30 17.88
C ASN A 77 8.75 -14.98 17.60
N THR A 78 9.32 -14.80 16.40
CA THR A 78 10.25 -13.71 16.11
C THR A 78 10.13 -13.22 14.67
N THR A 79 10.16 -11.89 14.48
CA THR A 79 10.30 -11.24 13.18
C THR A 79 11.35 -10.13 13.20
N ASN A 80 11.97 -9.87 12.06
CA ASN A 80 12.89 -8.74 11.89
C ASN A 80 12.16 -7.57 11.26
N ILE A 81 12.34 -6.40 11.84
CA ILE A 81 11.82 -5.14 11.37
C ILE A 81 13.01 -4.34 10.85
N LYS A 82 12.99 -3.97 9.58
CA LYS A 82 14.01 -3.11 8.96
C LYS A 82 13.39 -1.82 8.49
N TYR A 83 14.10 -0.71 8.67
CA TYR A 83 13.73 0.53 8.02
C TYR A 83 14.93 1.39 7.68
N THR A 84 14.78 2.29 6.70
CA THR A 84 15.79 3.28 6.32
C THR A 84 15.23 4.69 6.50
N LEU A 85 15.98 5.55 7.20
CA LEU A 85 15.71 6.97 7.32
C LEU A 85 16.54 7.74 6.29
N ASN A 86 15.90 8.61 5.53
CA ASN A 86 16.57 9.46 4.53
C ASN A 86 17.21 10.72 5.12
N LYS A 87 16.89 11.06 6.38
CA LYS A 87 17.43 12.19 7.15
C LYS A 87 17.35 11.87 8.65
N SER A 88 18.02 12.68 9.46
CA SER A 88 17.87 12.62 10.92
C SER A 88 16.44 13.00 11.32
N SER A 89 15.72 12.10 12.00
CA SER A 89 14.29 12.24 12.31
C SER A 89 13.94 11.66 13.68
N LYS A 90 12.85 12.12 14.29
CA LYS A 90 12.30 11.50 15.50
C LYS A 90 11.52 10.24 15.09
N VAL A 91 11.89 9.10 15.66
CA VAL A 91 11.27 7.80 15.39
C VAL A 91 10.51 7.30 16.61
N VAL A 92 9.27 6.88 16.42
CA VAL A 92 8.50 6.10 17.38
C VAL A 92 8.05 4.81 16.72
N LEU A 93 8.60 3.68 17.15
CA LEU A 93 8.25 2.35 16.66
C LEU A 93 7.63 1.55 17.80
N GLY A 94 6.36 1.19 17.65
CA GLY A 94 5.63 0.43 18.66
C GLY A 94 4.83 -0.72 18.06
N VAL A 95 4.59 -1.74 18.89
CA VAL A 95 3.73 -2.88 18.57
C VAL A 95 2.46 -2.79 19.39
N TYR A 96 1.31 -2.99 18.75
CA TYR A 96 -0.02 -2.83 19.33
C TYR A 96 -0.86 -4.08 19.09
N SER A 97 -1.78 -4.38 20.02
CA SER A 97 -2.80 -5.40 19.81
C SER A 97 -3.93 -4.90 18.89
N SER A 98 -4.83 -5.80 18.49
CA SER A 98 -5.99 -5.47 17.66
C SER A 98 -6.98 -4.48 18.27
N ILE A 99 -6.96 -4.30 19.60
CA ILE A 99 -7.76 -3.29 20.30
C ILE A 99 -6.97 -2.01 20.60
N GLY A 100 -5.76 -1.87 20.07
CA GLY A 100 -4.92 -0.68 20.22
C GLY A 100 -4.09 -0.61 21.51
N LYS A 101 -4.05 -1.68 22.32
CA LYS A 101 -3.17 -1.74 23.52
C LYS A 101 -1.71 -1.72 23.07
N ASN A 102 -0.90 -0.84 23.67
CA ASN A 102 0.55 -0.85 23.47
C ASN A 102 1.17 -2.11 24.10
N ILE A 103 1.85 -2.90 23.29
CA ILE A 103 2.51 -4.16 23.67
C ILE A 103 3.99 -3.95 23.89
N ALA A 104 4.64 -3.23 22.98
CA ALA A 104 6.06 -2.94 23.05
C ALA A 104 6.36 -1.58 22.42
N VAL A 105 7.35 -0.88 22.97
CA VAL A 105 7.99 0.27 22.33
C VAL A 105 9.41 -0.15 21.97
N LEU A 106 9.67 -0.30 20.67
CA LEU A 106 10.97 -0.73 20.16
C LEU A 106 11.92 0.45 19.98
N VAL A 107 11.37 1.61 19.62
CA VAL A 107 12.14 2.86 19.41
C VAL A 107 11.28 4.04 19.85
N ASN A 108 11.87 4.99 20.57
CA ASN A 108 11.27 6.29 20.87
C ASN A 108 12.35 7.37 21.04
N GLU A 109 13.10 7.66 19.99
CA GLU A 109 14.27 8.54 20.05
C GLU A 109 14.52 9.22 18.70
N LYS A 110 15.42 10.20 18.69
CA LYS A 110 15.91 10.79 17.46
C LYS A 110 17.01 9.89 16.91
N GLN A 111 16.94 9.58 15.62
CA GLN A 111 17.90 8.73 14.93
C GLN A 111 18.41 9.44 13.68
N ASP A 112 19.68 9.28 13.37
CA ASP A 112 20.30 9.87 12.19
C ASP A 112 19.88 9.16 10.90
N ALA A 113 20.24 9.75 9.76
CA ALA A 113 20.00 9.10 8.47
C ALA A 113 20.76 7.77 8.41
N GLY A 114 20.09 6.70 7.99
CA GLY A 114 20.69 5.38 7.99
C GLY A 114 19.67 4.24 7.98
N SER A 115 20.17 3.01 7.98
CA SER A 115 19.37 1.79 8.01
C SER A 115 19.42 1.17 9.40
N TYR A 116 18.26 0.78 9.90
CA TYR A 116 18.08 0.21 11.23
C TYR A 116 17.39 -1.15 11.13
N GLN A 117 17.74 -2.05 12.05
CA GLN A 117 17.12 -3.36 12.18
C GLN A 117 16.83 -3.66 13.65
N TYR A 118 15.61 -4.11 13.91
CA TYR A 118 15.15 -4.55 15.22
C TYR A 118 14.55 -5.95 15.11
N GLN A 119 14.68 -6.72 16.19
CA GLN A 119 14.03 -8.01 16.30
C GLN A 119 12.87 -7.87 17.29
N PHE A 120 11.68 -8.29 16.87
CA PHE A 120 10.51 -8.37 17.75
C PHE A 120 10.23 -9.83 18.09
N LYS A 121 10.16 -10.14 19.38
CA LYS A 121 9.88 -11.49 19.90
C LYS A 121 8.54 -11.51 20.61
N ALA A 122 7.51 -12.06 19.97
CA ALA A 122 6.13 -11.99 20.48
C ALA A 122 5.95 -12.71 21.83
N LEU A 123 6.67 -13.83 22.04
CA LEU A 123 6.61 -14.62 23.26
C LEU A 123 7.05 -13.85 24.52
N GLU A 124 7.99 -12.91 24.40
CA GLU A 124 8.44 -12.08 25.53
C GLU A 124 7.32 -11.20 26.09
N TYR A 125 6.26 -11.00 25.31
CA TYR A 125 5.08 -10.21 25.68
C TYR A 125 3.82 -11.06 25.90
N GLY A 126 3.96 -12.39 25.95
CA GLY A 126 2.83 -13.32 26.15
C GLY A 126 1.95 -13.52 24.91
N TYR A 127 2.44 -13.18 23.72
CA TYR A 127 1.71 -13.39 22.46
C TYR A 127 2.24 -14.63 21.75
N THR A 128 1.39 -15.64 21.62
CA THR A 128 1.70 -16.94 21.00
C THR A 128 0.99 -17.16 19.66
N THR A 129 -0.05 -16.37 19.35
CA THR A 129 -0.80 -16.40 18.09
C THR A 129 -1.63 -15.13 17.93
N GLY A 130 -1.83 -14.69 16.69
CA GLY A 130 -2.86 -13.71 16.37
C GLY A 130 -2.34 -12.51 15.59
N VAL A 131 -3.18 -11.47 15.54
CA VAL A 131 -2.89 -10.24 14.80
C VAL A 131 -2.35 -9.17 15.74
N LEU A 132 -1.18 -8.62 15.37
CA LEU A 132 -0.60 -7.44 15.98
C LEU A 132 -0.44 -6.35 14.90
N PHE A 133 -0.20 -5.12 15.34
CA PHE A 133 0.04 -3.98 14.46
C PHE A 133 1.35 -3.31 14.86
N LEU A 134 2.30 -3.28 13.92
CA LEU A 134 3.50 -2.46 14.03
C LEU A 134 3.16 -1.06 13.54
N ARG A 135 3.32 -0.05 14.40
CA ARG A 135 3.15 1.35 14.05
C ARG A 135 4.48 2.06 14.15
N MET A 136 4.90 2.67 13.04
CA MET A 136 6.05 3.54 12.97
C MET A 136 5.59 4.97 12.70
N ILE A 137 6.10 5.91 13.48
CA ILE A 137 5.95 7.35 13.24
C ILE A 137 7.35 7.91 13.02
N VAL A 138 7.56 8.58 11.90
CA VAL A 138 8.79 9.31 11.59
C VAL A 138 8.43 10.77 11.36
N ASP A 139 8.85 11.64 12.27
CA ASP A 139 8.36 13.01 12.37
C ASP A 139 6.81 13.06 12.38
N ASN A 140 6.17 13.40 11.25
CA ASN A 140 4.71 13.44 11.11
C ASN A 140 4.12 12.29 10.27
N ASP A 141 4.96 11.45 9.67
CA ASP A 141 4.53 10.37 8.78
C ASP A 141 4.28 9.08 9.56
N MET A 142 3.09 8.51 9.42
CA MET A 142 2.73 7.23 10.05
C MET A 142 2.71 6.09 9.04
N SER A 143 3.31 4.96 9.40
CA SER A 143 3.19 3.68 8.72
C SER A 143 2.67 2.62 9.69
N VAL A 144 1.69 1.83 9.24
CA VAL A 144 1.15 0.70 10.01
C VAL A 144 1.31 -0.58 9.20
N ILE A 145 1.84 -1.63 9.81
CA ILE A 145 2.01 -2.96 9.21
C ILE A 145 1.29 -3.98 10.09
N LYS A 146 0.41 -4.78 9.48
CA LYS A 146 -0.21 -5.93 10.13
C LYS A 146 0.82 -7.03 10.30
N LEU A 147 1.00 -7.53 11.52
CA LEU A 147 1.83 -8.69 11.84
C LEU A 147 0.93 -9.89 12.14
N ILE A 148 1.34 -11.07 11.67
CA ILE A 148 0.60 -12.32 11.89
C ILE A 148 1.52 -13.32 12.59
N GLU A 149 1.28 -13.56 13.87
CA GLU A 149 1.97 -14.60 14.65
C GLU A 149 1.24 -15.94 14.47
N ILE A 150 1.98 -16.99 14.13
CA ILE A 150 1.47 -18.36 13.95
C ILE A 150 2.02 -19.30 15.03
N LYS A 151 1.27 -20.38 15.31
CA LYS A 151 1.64 -21.39 16.33
C LYS A 151 2.86 -22.24 15.99
#